data_AF-A0A3S0JQ56-F1
#
_entry.id   AF-A0A3S0JQ56-F1
#
_cell.length_a   1.000
_cell.length_b   1.000
_cell.length_c   1.000
_cell.angle_alpha   90.00
_cell.angle_beta   90.00
_cell.angle_gamma   90.00
#
_symmetry.space_group_name_H-M   'P 1'
#
loop_
_entity.id
_entity.type
_entity.pdbx_description
1 polymer ?
#
loop_
_entity_poly.entity_id
_entity_poly.type
_entity_poly.pdbx_seq_one_letter_code
_entity_poly.pdbx_strand_id
1 'polypeptide(L)'
;MFITIIIFKGVLILLAIITAALVYYILGWAWYSPLLFAKRLMKSINLTQEQIHKQTTSLPMALALAGSFLICLAQTVVLYICIVNSGINSITQAMLFAGTISFTFSFLSMLRSFVCIPKEIIALLVHTGYNFVGSILVAKII
;
A
#
# COMPACT_ATOMS: atom_id res chain seq x y z
N MET A 1 -29.20 -3.93 -25.33
CA MET A 1 -29.22 -4.38 -23.91
C MET A 1 -27.86 -4.87 -23.42
N PHE A 2 -27.14 -5.71 -24.17
CA PHE A 2 -25.81 -6.23 -23.78
C PHE A 2 -24.72 -5.16 -23.58
N ILE A 3 -24.66 -4.14 -24.45
CA ILE A 3 -23.64 -3.08 -24.40
C ILE A 3 -23.76 -2.25 -23.10
N THR A 4 -24.98 -1.92 -22.68
CA THR A 4 -25.25 -1.14 -21.46
C THR A 4 -24.77 -1.87 -20.19
N ILE A 5 -24.92 -3.19 -20.13
CA ILE A 5 -24.50 -4.01 -18.99
C ILE A 5 -22.97 -4.07 -18.88
N ILE A 6 -22.26 -4.17 -20.01
CA ILE A 6 -20.79 -4.17 -20.06
C ILE A 6 -20.24 -2.83 -19.59
N ILE A 7 -20.80 -1.72 -20.09
CA ILE A 7 -20.39 -0.37 -19.69
C ILE A 7 -20.62 -0.15 -18.20
N PHE A 8 -21.79 -0.55 -17.68
CA PHE A 8 -22.12 -0.39 -16.27
C PHE A 8 -21.17 -1.18 -15.35
N LYS A 9 -20.87 -2.44 -15.69
CA LYS A 9 -19.88 -3.23 -14.95
C LYS A 9 -18.48 -2.61 -14.99
N GLY A 10 -18.04 -2.11 -16.14
CA GLY A 10 -16.75 -1.46 -16.28
C GLY A 10 -16.62 -0.22 -15.40
N VAL A 11 -17.67 0.61 -15.34
CA VAL A 11 -17.71 1.81 -14.49
C VAL A 11 -17.66 1.44 -13.01
N LEU A 12 -18.40 0.41 -12.58
CA LEU A 12 -18.38 -0.05 -11.18
C LEU A 12 -17.00 -0.56 -10.75
N ILE A 13 -16.32 -1.31 -11.62
CA ILE A 13 -14.96 -1.81 -11.35
C ILE A 13 -13.98 -0.66 -11.21
N LEU A 14 -14.04 0.32 -12.12
CA LEU A 14 -13.18 1.50 -12.05
C LEU A 14 -13.40 2.27 -10.75
N LEU A 15 -14.66 2.44 -10.33
CA LEU A 15 -15.01 3.10 -9.09
C LEU A 15 -14.51 2.31 -7.86
N ALA A 16 -14.61 0.98 -7.88
CA ALA A 16 -14.09 0.12 -6.82
C ALA A 16 -12.57 0.23 -6.69
N ILE A 17 -11.83 0.20 -7.80
CA ILE A 17 -10.36 0.36 -7.82
C ILE A 17 -9.96 1.72 -7.25
N ILE A 18 -10.61 2.82 -7.68
CA ILE A 18 -10.31 4.17 -7.17
C ILE A 18 -10.62 4.26 -5.68
N THR A 19 -11.74 3.69 -5.24
CA THR A 19 -12.14 3.68 -3.82
C THR A 19 -11.15 2.89 -2.98
N ALA A 20 -10.72 1.72 -3.45
CA ALA A 20 -9.72 0.89 -2.78
C ALA A 20 -8.36 1.61 -2.68
N ALA A 21 -7.93 2.29 -3.74
CA ALA A 21 -6.70 3.09 -3.74
C ALA A 21 -6.77 4.26 -2.75
N LEU A 22 -7.93 4.94 -2.66
CA LEU A 22 -8.19 5.99 -1.67
C LEU A 22 -8.10 5.47 -0.24
N VAL A 23 -8.74 4.33 0.05
CA VAL A 23 -8.67 3.68 1.38
C VAL A 23 -7.23 3.32 1.72
N TYR A 24 -6.49 2.77 0.76
CA TYR A 24 -5.09 2.40 0.98
C TYR A 24 -4.20 3.63 1.24
N TYR A 25 -4.42 4.69 0.47
CA TYR A 25 -3.70 5.96 0.64
C TYR A 25 -3.98 6.60 2.01
N ILE A 26 -5.25 6.66 2.44
CA ILE A 26 -5.63 7.19 3.76
C ILE A 26 -5.06 6.32 4.88
N LEU A 27 -5.04 4.99 4.70
CA LEU A 27 -4.37 4.09 5.63
C LEU A 27 -2.90 4.47 5.78
N GLY A 28 -2.21 4.81 4.68
CA GLY A 28 -0.82 5.27 4.72
C GLY A 28 -0.63 6.49 5.61
N TRP A 29 -1.51 7.49 5.47
CA TRP A 29 -1.49 8.68 6.31
C TRP A 29 -1.69 8.35 7.78
N ALA A 30 -2.65 7.48 8.10
CA ALA A 30 -2.87 7.03 9.47
C ALA A 30 -1.67 6.23 10.01
N TRP A 31 -1.14 5.28 9.22
CA TRP A 31 -0.08 4.34 9.61
C TRP A 31 1.24 5.06 9.91
N TYR A 32 1.63 5.98 9.03
CA TYR A 32 2.84 6.80 9.17
C TYR A 32 2.56 8.12 9.90
N SER A 33 1.47 8.21 10.68
CA SER A 33 1.24 9.33 11.59
C SER A 33 2.08 9.20 12.87
N PRO A 34 2.30 10.31 13.60
CA PRO A 34 2.93 10.29 14.93
C PRO A 34 2.16 9.49 15.99
N LEU A 35 0.89 9.20 15.74
CA LEU A 35 0.01 8.45 16.65
C LEU A 35 0.25 6.95 16.58
N LEU A 36 0.56 6.41 15.40
CA LEU A 36 0.80 4.98 15.21
C LEU A 36 2.30 4.65 15.21
N PHE A 37 2.97 4.75 14.06
CA PHE A 37 4.30 4.18 13.89
C PHE A 37 5.41 5.19 13.57
N ALA A 38 5.09 6.44 13.22
CA ALA A 38 6.13 7.39 12.80
C ALA A 38 7.17 7.66 13.87
N LYS A 39 6.77 7.85 15.14
CA LYS A 39 7.72 8.10 16.24
C LYS A 39 8.67 6.92 16.47
N ARG A 40 8.16 5.69 16.39
CA ARG A 40 8.96 4.48 16.53
C ARG A 40 9.90 4.31 15.34
N LEU A 41 9.42 4.58 14.13
CA LEU A 41 10.20 4.52 12.90
C LEU A 41 11.36 5.54 12.93
N MET A 42 11.07 6.79 13.31
CA MET A 42 12.08 7.85 13.45
C MET A 42 13.16 7.50 14.47
N LYS A 43 12.76 6.99 15.64
CA LYS A 43 13.69 6.48 16.66
C LYS A 43 14.55 5.35 16.10
N SER A 44 13.97 4.47 15.29
CA SER A 44 14.67 3.31 14.72
C SER A 44 15.63 3.61 13.57
N ILE A 45 15.63 4.84 13.07
CA ILE A 45 16.57 5.26 12.01
C ILE A 45 17.48 6.38 12.51
N ASN A 46 17.44 6.70 13.80
CA ASN A 46 18.17 7.80 14.44
C ASN A 46 18.02 9.14 13.70
N LEU A 47 16.85 9.39 13.09
CA LEU A 47 16.55 10.65 12.43
C LEU A 47 15.54 11.47 13.24
N THR A 48 15.81 12.76 13.38
CA THR A 48 14.87 13.73 13.94
C THR A 48 13.89 14.23 12.88
N GLN A 49 12.74 14.77 13.31
CA GLN A 49 11.79 15.39 12.38
C GLN A 49 12.43 16.51 11.55
N GLU A 50 13.34 17.29 12.13
CA GLU A 50 14.05 18.35 11.42
C GLU A 50 14.95 17.79 10.31
N GLN A 51 15.64 16.67 10.56
CA GLN A 51 16.48 16.01 9.56
C GLN A 51 15.64 15.44 8.42
N ILE A 52 14.49 14.85 8.73
CA ILE A 52 13.54 14.35 7.71
C ILE A 52 13.03 15.52 6.88
N HIS A 53 12.60 16.61 7.52
CA HIS A 53 12.09 17.79 6.81
C HIS A 53 13.12 18.39 5.85
N LYS A 54 14.38 18.52 6.30
CA LYS A 54 15.53 18.97 5.49
C LYS A 54 15.89 18.02 4.35
N GLN A 55 15.64 16.71 4.48
CA GLN A 55 15.86 15.74 3.40
C GLN A 55 14.70 15.74 2.39
N THR A 56 13.46 16.00 2.83
CA THR A 56 12.27 16.04 1.97
C THR A 56 12.12 17.33 1.16
N THR A 57 12.87 18.39 1.47
CA THR A 57 12.79 19.70 0.79
C THR A 57 13.14 19.69 -0.71
N SER A 58 13.61 18.57 -1.27
CA SER A 58 13.92 18.45 -2.70
C SER A 58 12.69 18.27 -3.59
N LEU A 59 11.55 17.84 -3.05
CA LEU A 59 10.31 17.63 -3.80
C LEU A 59 9.18 18.51 -3.27
N PRO A 60 8.40 19.19 -4.13
CA PRO A 60 7.20 19.89 -3.69
C PRO A 60 6.25 18.92 -2.97
N MET A 61 5.74 19.30 -1.80
CA MET A 61 4.85 18.46 -0.99
C MET A 61 3.65 17.93 -1.81
N ALA A 62 3.09 18.78 -2.68
CA ALA A 62 2.02 18.38 -3.59
C ALA A 62 2.41 17.23 -4.53
N LEU A 63 3.66 17.22 -5.02
CA LEU A 63 4.18 16.16 -5.88
C LEU A 63 4.38 14.85 -5.10
N ALA A 64 4.82 14.93 -3.84
CA ALA A 64 4.97 13.75 -2.97
C ALA A 64 3.61 13.11 -2.64
N LEU A 65 2.58 13.93 -2.36
CA LEU A 65 1.22 13.45 -2.13
C LEU A 65 0.61 12.84 -3.40
N ALA A 66 0.73 13.50 -4.54
CA ALA A 66 0.25 12.97 -5.81
C ALA A 66 0.98 11.66 -6.17
N GLY A 67 2.31 11.62 -6.02
CA GLY A 67 3.13 10.45 -6.29
C GLY A 67 2.75 9.26 -5.40
N SER A 68 2.54 9.48 -4.10
CA SER A 68 2.13 8.42 -3.18
C SER A 68 0.72 7.88 -3.47
N PHE A 69 -0.22 8.75 -3.85
CA PHE A 69 -1.53 8.29 -4.33
C PHE A 69 -1.43 7.46 -5.61
N LEU A 70 -0.64 7.90 -6.60
CA LEU A 70 -0.42 7.16 -7.84
C LEU A 70 0.23 5.79 -7.61
N ILE A 71 1.16 5.69 -6.66
CA ILE A 71 1.75 4.40 -6.25
C ILE A 71 0.68 3.50 -5.64
N CYS A 72 -0.18 4.02 -4.75
CA CYS A 72 -1.28 3.25 -4.17
C CYS A 72 -2.28 2.77 -5.24
N LEU A 73 -2.58 3.62 -6.22
CA LEU A 73 -3.43 3.29 -7.35
C LEU A 73 -2.82 2.18 -8.21
N ALA A 74 -1.54 2.31 -8.58
CA ALA A 74 -0.83 1.29 -9.35
C ALA A 74 -0.80 -0.06 -8.62
N GLN A 75 -0.51 -0.06 -7.31
CA GLN A 75 -0.52 -1.28 -6.50
C GLN A 75 -1.91 -1.92 -6.43
N THR A 76 -2.97 -1.10 -6.33
CA THR A 76 -4.37 -1.58 -6.34
C THR A 76 -4.73 -2.22 -7.68
N VAL A 77 -4.33 -1.61 -8.80
CA VAL A 77 -4.54 -2.18 -10.14
C VAL A 77 -3.84 -3.52 -10.30
N VAL A 78 -2.59 -3.64 -9.84
CA VAL A 78 -1.85 -4.91 -9.88
C VAL A 78 -2.55 -5.99 -9.05
N LEU A 79 -3.00 -5.67 -7.83
CA LEU A 79 -3.75 -6.61 -6.99
C LEU A 79 -5.06 -7.06 -7.65
N TYR A 80 -5.81 -6.14 -8.27
CA TYR A 80 -7.01 -6.46 -9.03
C TYR A 80 -6.71 -7.46 -10.16
N ILE A 81 -5.68 -7.20 -10.97
CA ILE A 81 -5.26 -8.08 -12.05
C ILE A 81 -4.90 -9.47 -11.50
N CYS A 82 -4.15 -9.54 -10.38
CA CYS A 82 -3.78 -10.81 -9.79
C CYS A 82 -5.01 -11.59 -9.27
N ILE A 83 -5.94 -10.94 -8.58
CA ILE A 83 -7.12 -11.61 -8.01
C ILE A 83 -8.02 -12.16 -9.12
N VAL A 84 -8.32 -11.35 -10.15
CA VAL A 84 -9.20 -11.74 -11.26
C VAL A 84 -8.59 -12.91 -12.05
N ASN A 85 -7.28 -12.88 -12.32
CA ASN A 85 -6.62 -13.95 -13.06
C ASN A 85 -6.37 -15.22 -12.24
N SER A 86 -6.50 -15.16 -10.91
CA SER A 86 -6.33 -16.33 -10.04
C SER A 86 -7.58 -17.22 -9.96
N GLY A 87 -8.71 -16.79 -10.54
CA GLY A 87 -9.97 -17.54 -10.47
C GLY A 87 -10.57 -17.63 -9.07
N ILE A 88 -10.17 -16.72 -8.16
CA ILE A 88 -10.65 -16.68 -6.79
C ILE A 88 -12.07 -16.11 -6.77
N ASN A 89 -13.02 -16.88 -6.23
CA ASN A 89 -14.44 -16.49 -6.20
C ASN A 89 -14.94 -16.12 -4.79
N SER A 90 -14.08 -16.21 -3.77
CA SER A 90 -14.42 -15.92 -2.37
C SER A 90 -13.64 -14.73 -1.84
N ILE A 91 -14.33 -13.80 -1.18
CA ILE A 91 -13.75 -12.60 -0.57
C ILE A 91 -12.65 -12.98 0.43
N THR A 92 -12.88 -14.01 1.25
CA THR A 92 -11.88 -14.47 2.24
C THR A 92 -10.61 -14.97 1.56
N GLN A 93 -10.75 -15.69 0.45
CA GLN A 93 -9.60 -16.18 -0.32
C GLN A 93 -8.85 -15.01 -1.00
N ALA A 94 -9.56 -14.02 -1.53
CA ALA A 94 -8.95 -12.82 -2.11
C ALA A 94 -8.16 -12.02 -1.07
N MET A 95 -8.70 -11.85 0.13
CA MET A 95 -8.02 -11.19 1.25
C MET A 95 -6.75 -11.94 1.67
N LEU A 96 -6.83 -13.27 1.84
CA LEU A 96 -5.67 -14.09 2.20
C LEU A 96 -4.61 -14.08 1.11
N PHE A 97 -5.02 -14.15 -0.16
CA PHE A 97 -4.12 -14.11 -1.32
C PHE A 97 -3.39 -12.77 -1.41
N ALA A 98 -4.13 -11.66 -1.38
CA ALA A 98 -3.57 -10.32 -1.45
C ALA A 98 -2.64 -10.02 -0.26
N GLY A 99 -3.05 -10.41 0.95
CA GLY A 99 -2.23 -10.31 2.14
C GLY A 99 -0.95 -11.11 2.02
N THR A 100 -1.01 -12.38 1.59
CA THR A 100 0.16 -13.25 1.48
C THR A 100 1.16 -12.75 0.43
N ILE A 101 0.69 -12.33 -0.74
CA ILE A 101 1.55 -11.75 -1.78
C ILE A 101 2.22 -10.49 -1.26
N SER A 102 1.43 -9.56 -0.71
CA SER A 102 1.97 -8.27 -0.28
C SER A 102 2.93 -8.43 0.90
N PHE A 103 2.63 -9.33 1.84
CA PHE A 103 3.54 -9.67 2.92
C PHE A 103 4.85 -10.24 2.38
N THR A 104 4.78 -11.27 1.52
CA THR A 104 5.97 -11.97 1.01
C THR A 104 6.86 -11.03 0.22
N PHE A 105 6.31 -10.28 -0.75
CA PHE A 105 7.10 -9.35 -1.55
C PHE A 105 7.68 -8.21 -0.71
N SER A 106 6.89 -7.63 0.19
CA SER A 106 7.37 -6.51 1.03
C SER A 106 8.43 -6.98 2.02
N PHE A 107 8.19 -8.12 2.68
CA PHE A 107 9.11 -8.73 3.62
C PHE A 107 10.44 -9.10 2.94
N LEU A 108 10.41 -9.81 1.82
CA LEU A 108 11.63 -10.21 1.10
C LEU A 108 12.40 -9.01 0.54
N SER A 109 11.69 -8.00 -0.01
CA SER A 109 12.32 -6.77 -0.51
C SER A 109 13.05 -6.01 0.60
N MET A 110 12.43 -5.93 1.78
CA MET A 110 13.01 -5.24 2.92
C MET A 110 14.10 -6.07 3.63
N LEU A 111 13.92 -7.39 3.71
CA LEU A 111 14.92 -8.32 4.25
C LEU A 111 16.20 -8.27 3.42
N ARG A 112 16.10 -8.21 2.09
CA ARG A 112 17.27 -7.98 1.22
C ARG A 112 17.98 -6.67 1.57
N SER A 113 17.22 -5.61 1.80
CA SER A 113 17.80 -4.32 2.23
C SER A 113 18.49 -4.43 3.59
N PHE A 114 17.93 -5.20 4.53
CA PHE A 114 18.49 -5.43 5.87
C PHE A 114 19.81 -6.21 5.84
N VAL A 115 19.94 -7.20 4.94
CA VAL A 115 21.17 -7.98 4.76
C VAL A 115 22.31 -7.11 4.20
N CYS A 116 22.01 -6.23 3.26
CA CYS A 116 23.03 -5.37 2.63
C CYS A 116 23.36 -4.12 3.44
N ILE A 117 22.38 -3.57 4.16
CA ILE A 117 22.52 -2.37 4.96
C ILE A 117 21.81 -2.66 6.27
N PRO A 118 22.50 -2.65 7.43
CA PRO A 118 21.84 -2.87 8.71
C PRO A 118 20.81 -1.76 8.94
N LYS A 119 19.56 -2.03 8.58
CA LYS A 119 18.39 -1.22 8.92
C LYS A 119 17.76 -1.81 10.17
N GLU A 120 17.00 -1.06 10.93
CA GLU A 120 16.35 -1.62 12.11
C GLU A 120 15.14 -2.50 11.76
N ILE A 121 14.98 -3.61 12.49
CA ILE A 121 13.86 -4.57 12.36
C ILE A 121 12.49 -3.87 12.46
N ILE A 122 12.42 -2.76 13.21
CA ILE A 122 11.21 -1.95 13.34
C ILE A 122 10.76 -1.39 11.99
N ALA A 123 11.67 -0.90 11.16
CA ALA A 123 11.32 -0.39 9.85
C ALA A 123 10.74 -1.51 8.97
N LEU A 124 11.35 -2.70 9.01
CA LEU A 124 10.85 -3.87 8.29
C LEU A 124 9.41 -4.21 8.70
N LEU A 125 9.14 -4.28 10.00
CA LEU A 125 7.80 -4.60 10.50
C LEU A 125 6.76 -3.54 10.13
N VAL A 126 7.12 -2.25 10.22
CA VAL A 126 6.20 -1.15 9.90
C VAL A 126 5.84 -1.15 8.41
N HIS A 127 6.82 -1.31 7.53
CA HIS A 127 6.59 -1.30 6.07
C HIS A 127 5.88 -2.56 5.59
N THR A 128 6.29 -3.75 6.06
CA THR A 128 5.62 -5.00 5.71
C THR A 128 4.20 -5.03 6.27
N GLY A 129 4.01 -4.58 7.52
CA GLY A 129 2.69 -4.51 8.16
C GLY A 129 1.73 -3.57 7.42
N TYR A 130 2.21 -2.40 6.99
CA TYR A 130 1.43 -1.47 6.17
C TYR A 130 0.93 -2.12 4.88
N ASN A 131 1.83 -2.76 4.13
CA ASN A 131 1.47 -3.42 2.87
C ASN A 131 0.54 -4.61 3.08
N PHE A 132 0.73 -5.36 4.16
CA PHE A 132 -0.14 -6.48 4.51
C PHE A 132 -1.56 -6.03 4.83
N VAL A 133 -1.74 -5.08 5.75
CA VAL A 133 -3.07 -4.60 6.13
C VAL A 133 -3.74 -3.85 4.97
N GLY A 134 -2.97 -3.03 4.26
CA GLY A 134 -3.49 -2.28 3.11
C GLY A 134 -4.01 -3.17 1.99
N SER A 135 -3.24 -4.21 1.63
CA SER A 135 -3.67 -5.15 0.58
C SER A 135 -4.90 -5.98 0.97
N ILE A 136 -5.06 -6.34 2.26
CA ILE A 136 -6.27 -7.00 2.76
C ILE A 136 -7.50 -6.08 2.62
N LEU A 137 -7.37 -4.80 2.97
CA LEU A 137 -8.46 -3.84 2.83
C LEU A 137 -8.81 -3.58 1.37
N VAL A 138 -7.81 -3.46 0.51
CA VAL A 138 -7.98 -3.32 -0.94
C VAL A 138 -8.74 -4.52 -1.49
N ALA A 139 -8.30 -5.74 -1.20
CA ALA A 139 -8.91 -6.99 -1.67
C ALA A 139 -10.33 -7.25 -1.14
N LYS A 140 -10.76 -6.54 -0.10
CA LYS A 140 -12.14 -6.58 0.38
C LYS A 140 -13.08 -5.70 -0.46
N ILE A 141 -12.52 -4.67 -1.11
CA ILE A 141 -13.28 -3.67 -1.87
C ILE A 141 -13.40 -4.06 -3.34
N ILE A 142 -12.34 -4.64 -3.92
CA ILE A 142 -12.26 -5.09 -5.32
C ILE A 142 -12.67 -6.55 -5.47
#